data_AF-A0A2P7BEW6-F1
#
_entry.id   AF-A0A2P7BEW6-F1
#
_cell.length_a   1.000
_cell.length_b   1.000
_cell.length_c   1.000
_cell.angle_alpha   90.00
_cell.angle_beta   90.00
_cell.angle_gamma   90.00
#
_symmetry.space_group_name_H-M   'P 1'
#
loop_
_entity.id
_entity.type
_entity.pdbx_description
1 polymer ?
#
loop_
_entity_poly.entity_id
_entity_poly.type
_entity_poly.pdbx_seq_one_letter_code
_entity_poly.pdbx_strand_id
1 'polypeptide(L)' 'MLEKLEPTLDELLTEPIIRLVMASDGVKADDIRKVMSEAQIELCSVDAIAATSAFRPNPADCNIYHRFS' A
#
# COMPACT_ATOMS: atom_id res chain seq x y z
N MET A 1 -17.92 14.24 18.54
CA MET A 1 -17.17 12.98 18.73
C MET A 1 -15.77 13.24 18.21
N LEU A 2 -14.71 12.97 18.97
CA LEU A 2 -13.35 13.10 18.45
C LEU A 2 -13.20 12.01 17.37
N GLU A 3 -12.99 12.40 16.12
CA GLU A 3 -12.57 11.45 15.08
C GLU A 3 -11.16 10.99 15.46
N LYS A 4 -11.06 9.80 16.06
CA LYS A 4 -9.77 9.19 16.34
C LYS A 4 -9.23 8.70 15.01
N LEU A 5 -8.15 9.32 14.53
CA LEU A 5 -7.40 8.84 13.37
C LEU A 5 -7.08 7.36 13.57
N GLU A 6 -7.27 6.56 12.52
CA GLU A 6 -6.78 5.20 12.53
C GLU A 6 -5.26 5.21 12.67
N PRO A 7 -4.70 4.37 13.56
CA PRO A 7 -3.27 4.29 13.75
C PRO A 7 -2.61 3.70 12.50
N THR A 8 -1.41 4.18 12.21
CA THR A 8 -0.56 3.60 11.18
C THR A 8 -0.08 2.22 11.59
N LEU A 9 0.35 1.41 10.61
CA LEU A 9 0.91 0.09 10.88
C LEU A 9 2.11 0.17 11.83
N ASP A 10 3.01 1.15 11.65
CA ASP A 10 4.18 1.27 12.52
C ASP A 10 3.80 1.67 13.95
N GLU A 11 2.79 2.51 14.14
CA GLU A 11 2.27 2.82 15.48
C GLU A 11 1.73 1.56 16.15
N LEU A 12 0.93 0.74 15.45
CA LEU A 12 0.43 -0.54 15.97
C LEU A 12 1.58 -1.50 16.33
N LEU A 13 2.58 -1.65 15.47
CA LEU A 13 3.71 -2.56 15.72
C LEU A 13 4.61 -2.12 16.88
N THR A 14 4.49 -0.86 17.32
CA THR A 14 5.18 -0.36 18.52
C THR A 14 4.38 -0.56 19.81
N GLU A 15 3.10 -0.92 19.74
CA GLU A 15 2.26 -1.10 20.92
C GLU A 15 2.75 -2.26 21.81
N PRO A 16 2.81 -2.08 23.15
CA PRO A 16 3.35 -3.09 24.04
C PRO A 16 2.67 -4.46 23.96
N ILE A 17 1.33 -4.48 23.84
CA ILE A 17 0.56 -5.73 23.78
C ILE A 17 0.86 -6.45 22.46
N ILE A 18 0.87 -5.72 21.35
CA ILE A 18 1.15 -6.26 20.02
C ILE A 18 2.57 -6.86 19.98
N ARG A 19 3.57 -6.16 20.53
CA ARG A 19 4.95 -6.66 20.61
C ARG A 19 5.08 -7.92 21.46
N LEU A 20 4.32 -8.04 22.54
CA LEU A 20 4.31 -9.24 23.38
C LEU A 20 3.72 -10.44 22.63
N VAL A 21 2.61 -10.24 21.91
CA VAL A 21 2.00 -11.29 21.08
C VAL A 21 2.95 -11.72 19.97
N MET A 22 3.54 -10.77 19.24
CA MET A 22 4.53 -11.07 18.21
C MET A 22 5.71 -11.88 18.76
N ALA A 23 6.23 -11.52 19.93
CA ALA A 23 7.33 -12.23 20.57
C ALA A 23 6.92 -13.66 20.99
N SER A 24 5.70 -13.84 21.50
CA SER A 24 5.13 -15.16 21.83
C SER A 24 5.06 -16.06 20.58
N ASP A 25 4.72 -15.47 19.44
CA ASP A 25 4.56 -16.18 18.16
C ASP A 25 5.86 -16.28 17.35
N GLY A 26 6.96 -15.69 17.85
CA GLY A 26 8.27 -15.67 17.16
C GLY A 26 8.33 -14.79 15.91
N VAL A 27 7.41 -13.83 15.78
CA VAL A 27 7.27 -12.93 14.61
C VAL A 27 8.04 -11.63 14.84
N LYS A 28 8.75 -11.15 13.81
CA LYS A 28 9.41 -9.83 13.84
C LYS A 28 8.57 -8.78 13.10
N ALA A 29 8.70 -7.52 13.50
CA ALA A 29 8.00 -6.40 12.87
C ALA A 29 8.35 -6.26 11.37
N ASP A 30 9.59 -6.57 11.00
CA ASP A 30 10.05 -6.54 9.60
C ASP A 30 9.31 -7.57 8.74
N ASP A 31 8.99 -8.73 9.29
CA ASP A 31 8.26 -9.78 8.57
C ASP A 31 6.84 -9.29 8.23
N ILE A 32 6.17 -8.63 9.18
CA ILE A 32 4.82 -8.07 8.99
C ILE A 32 4.84 -6.94 7.95
N ARG A 33 5.81 -6.02 8.04
CA ARG A 33 5.97 -4.95 7.05
C ARG A 33 6.18 -5.49 5.65
N LYS A 34 7.01 -6.53 5.52
CA LYS A 34 7.26 -7.20 4.25
C LYS A 34 5.98 -7.76 3.65
N VAL A 35 5.22 -8.53 4.44
CA VAL A 35 3.92 -9.10 3.99
C VAL A 35 2.94 -8.01 3.58
N MET A 36 2.83 -6.93 4.35
CA MET A 36 1.94 -5.81 3.99
C MET A 36 2.37 -5.13 2.69
N SER A 37 3.67 -4.98 2.48
CA SER A 37 4.22 -4.39 1.25
C SER A 37 3.96 -5.27 0.03
N GLU A 38 4.16 -6.59 0.17
CA GLU A 38 3.87 -7.60 -0.86
C GLU A 38 2.37 -7.62 -1.20
N ALA A 39 1.50 -7.67 -0.18
CA ALA A 39 0.05 -7.61 -0.36
C ALA A 39 -0.41 -6.32 -1.04
N GLN A 40 0.21 -5.17 -0.72
CA GLN A 40 -0.12 -3.90 -1.36
C GLN A 40 0.28 -3.87 -2.84
N ILE A 41 1.41 -4.49 -3.20
CA ILE A 41 1.83 -4.65 -4.61
C ILE A 41 0.83 -5.54 -5.36
N GLU A 42 0.42 -6.66 -4.77
CA GLU A 42 -0.58 -7.55 -5.35
C GLU A 42 -1.93 -6.86 -5.53
N LEU A 43 -2.43 -6.15 -4.52
CA LEU A 43 -3.70 -5.40 -4.60
C LEU A 43 -3.64 -4.28 -5.65
N CYS A 44 -2.54 -3.52 -5.72
CA CYS A 44 -2.34 -2.51 -6.78
C CYS A 44 -2.35 -3.14 -8.17
N SER A 45 -1.86 -4.37 -8.33
CA SER A 45 -1.89 -5.07 -9.61
C SER A 45 -3.31 -5.50 -10.02
N VAL A 46 -4.19 -5.80 -9.05
CA VAL A 46 -5.61 -6.11 -9.30
C VAL A 46 -6.38 -4.86 -9.72
N ASP A 47 -6.12 -3.73 -9.07
CA ASP A 47 -6.74 -2.44 -9.44
C ASP A 47 -6.27 -1.91 -10.80
N ALA A 48 -5.02 -2.19 -11.19
CA ALA A 48 -4.52 -1.84 -12.52
C ALA A 48 -5.25 -2.59 -13.65
N ILE A 49 -5.69 -3.84 -13.42
CA ILE A 49 -6.48 -4.63 -14.36
C ILE A 49 -7.93 -4.12 -14.40
N ALA A 50 -8.49 -3.69 -13.26
CA ALA A 50 -9.81 -3.06 -13.21
C ALA A 50 -9.84 -1.70 -13.95
N ALA A 51 -8.80 -0.87 -13.76
CA ALA A 51 -8.67 0.44 -14.40
C ALA A 51 -8.44 0.38 -15.92
N THR A 52 -7.83 -0.70 -16.44
CA THR A 52 -7.67 -0.90 -17.90
C THR A 52 -8.96 -1.30 -18.61
N SER A 53 -9.99 -1.76 -17.89
CA SER A 53 -11.29 -2.08 -18.51
C SER A 53 -12.16 -0.85 -18.80
N ALA A 54 -11.85 0.31 -18.20
CA ALA A 54 -12.61 1.55 -18.37
C ALA A 54 -11.87 2.66 -19.13
N PHE A 55 -10.57 2.52 -19.39
CA PHE A 55 -9.81 3.51 -20.17
C PHE A 55 -9.91 3.19 -21.68
N ARG A 56 -10.86 3.83 -22.38
CA ARG A 56 -10.68 4.03 -23.83
C ARG A 56 -9.66 5.16 -23.99
N PRO A 57 -8.42 4.90 -24.46
CA PRO A 57 -7.53 5.99 -24.82
C PRO A 57 -8.19 6.74 -25.98
N ASN A 58 -8.54 8.01 -25.76
CA ASN A 58 -8.76 8.93 -26.85
C ASN A 58 -7.39 9.13 -27.51
N PRO A 59 -7.20 8.85 -28.82
CA PRO A 59 -5.91 9.03 -29.48
C PRO A 59 -5.43 10.49 -29.55
N ALA A 60 -6.17 11.45 -28.99
CA ALA A 60 -5.82 12.87 -28.97
C ALA A 60 -4.89 13.30 -27.82
N ASP A 61 -4.72 12.48 -26.76
CA ASP A 61 -4.01 12.95 -25.54
C ASP A 61 -2.54 12.50 -25.43
N CYS A 62 -2.01 11.79 -26.43
CA CYS A 62 -0.58 11.49 -26.51
C CYS A 62 0.20 12.68 -27.07
N ASN A 63 0.45 13.70 -26.25
CA ASN A 63 1.52 14.65 -26.52
C ASN A 63 2.28 15.00 -25.24
N ILE A 64 3.10 14.05 -24.78
CA ILE A 64 4.11 14.28 -23.74
C ILE A 64 5.42 13.82 -24.33
N TYR A 65 6.08 14.67 -25.11
CA TYR A 65 7.54 14.90 -25.15
C TYR A 65 7.82 15.88 -26.30
N HIS A 66 7.49 17.16 -26.09
CA HIS A 66 8.19 18.24 -26.75
C HIS A 66 9.13 18.91 -25.74
N ARG A 67 10.39 19.04 -26.17
CA ARG A 67 11.42 20.00 -25.74
C ARG A 67 12.61 19.40 -24.99
N PHE A 68 13.48 18.77 -25.79
CA PHE A 68 14.90 19.15 -25.76
C PHE A 68 15.04 20.57 -26.35
N SER A 69 15.52 21.52 -25.56
CA SER A 69 16.35 22.68 -25.92
C SER A 69 16.65 23.46 -24.64
#